data_AF-A0A1D9H1L3-F1
#
_entry.id   AF-A0A1D9H1L3-F1
#
_cell.length_a   1.000
_cell.length_b   1.000
_cell.length_c   1.000
_cell.angle_alpha   90.00
_cell.angle_beta   90.00
_cell.angle_gamma   90.00
#
_symmetry.space_group_name_H-M   'P 1'
#
loop_
_entity.id
_entity.type
_entity.pdbx_description
1 polymer ?
#
loop_
_entity_poly.entity_id
_entity_poly.type
_entity_poly.pdbx_seq_one_letter_code
_entity_poly.pdbx_strand_id
1 'polypeptide(L)'
;MSGTDAHPAAQGNPANTAALASMRAALDAHVAGRLAADGLVQVWRDAAVGLSLPPVFGQAMEELLRRLEMSAVFAQDSCSFSSNAVTDQLKRWLDKAAQQ
;
A
#
# COMPACT_ATOMS: atom_id res chain seq x y z
N MET A 1 -25.13 -25.22 -27.82
CA MET A 1 -24.62 -25.46 -26.44
C MET A 1 -23.45 -24.52 -26.27
N SER A 2 -23.67 -23.41 -25.58
CA SER A 2 -22.71 -22.31 -25.44
C SER A 2 -21.50 -22.78 -24.64
N GLY A 3 -20.33 -22.81 -25.28
CA GLY A 3 -19.06 -23.02 -24.62
C GLY A 3 -18.74 -21.81 -23.75
N THR A 4 -18.55 -22.07 -22.47
CA THR A 4 -18.12 -21.12 -21.45
C THR A 4 -16.80 -20.47 -21.86
N ASP A 5 -16.85 -19.18 -22.19
CA ASP A 5 -15.67 -18.33 -22.30
C ASP A 5 -15.10 -18.16 -20.88
N ALA A 6 -14.11 -18.99 -20.55
CA ALA A 6 -13.34 -18.87 -19.32
C ALA A 6 -12.49 -17.60 -19.45
N HIS A 7 -13.01 -16.50 -18.92
CA HIS A 7 -12.24 -15.28 -18.71
C HIS A 7 -10.95 -15.66 -17.94
N PRO A 8 -9.74 -15.47 -18.48
CA PRO A 8 -8.54 -15.77 -17.74
C PRO A 8 -8.51 -14.81 -16.54
N ALA A 9 -8.58 -15.36 -15.33
CA ALA A 9 -8.27 -14.62 -14.11
C ALA A 9 -6.93 -13.91 -14.35
N ALA A 10 -6.93 -12.58 -14.22
CA ALA A 10 -5.74 -11.76 -14.35
C ALA A 10 -4.62 -12.40 -13.54
N GLN A 11 -3.66 -13.00 -14.23
CA GLN A 11 -2.43 -13.47 -13.62
C GLN A 11 -1.67 -12.20 -13.24
N GLY A 12 -1.91 -11.70 -12.03
CA GLY A 12 -1.27 -10.49 -11.53
C GLY A 12 0.23 -10.57 -11.79
N ASN A 13 0.80 -9.47 -12.28
CA ASN A 13 2.21 -9.43 -12.66
C ASN A 13 3.08 -9.90 -11.47
N PRO A 14 3.95 -10.92 -11.63
CA PRO A 14 4.75 -11.45 -10.52
C PRO A 14 5.66 -10.40 -9.88
N ALA A 15 6.07 -9.37 -10.64
CA ALA A 15 6.78 -8.22 -10.10
C ALA A 15 5.91 -7.40 -9.14
N ASN A 16 4.62 -7.20 -9.49
CA ASN A 16 3.65 -6.57 -8.60
C ASN A 16 3.45 -7.42 -7.34
N THR A 17 3.37 -8.75 -7.47
CA THR A 17 3.18 -9.64 -6.31
C THR A 17 4.29 -9.48 -5.28
N ALA A 18 5.56 -9.50 -5.71
CA ALA A 18 6.70 -9.36 -4.81
C ALA A 18 6.76 -7.97 -4.16
N ALA A 19 6.55 -6.91 -4.95
CA ALA A 19 6.54 -5.53 -4.45
C ALA A 19 5.40 -5.31 -3.43
N LEU A 20 4.19 -5.76 -3.75
CA LEU A 20 3.03 -5.63 -2.86
C LEU A 20 3.17 -6.45 -1.58
N ALA A 21 3.83 -7.62 -1.64
CA ALA A 21 4.15 -8.40 -0.44
C ALA A 21 5.12 -7.66 0.49
N SER A 22 6.16 -7.02 -0.06
CA SER A 22 7.10 -6.19 0.71
C SER A 22 6.39 -5.00 1.37
N MET A 23 5.55 -4.30 0.61
CA MET A 23 4.73 -3.18 1.12
C MET A 23 3.79 -3.62 2.25
N ARG A 24 3.14 -4.78 2.11
CA ARG A 24 2.26 -5.37 3.15
C ARG A 24 3.04 -5.66 4.42
N ALA A 25 4.19 -6.33 4.31
CA ALA A 25 5.02 -6.67 5.47
C ALA A 25 5.49 -5.42 6.23
N ALA A 26 5.89 -4.37 5.51
CA ALA A 26 6.25 -3.08 6.12
C ALA A 26 5.05 -2.43 6.83
N LEU A 27 3.87 -2.45 6.21
CA LEU A 27 2.66 -1.88 6.82
C LEU A 27 2.26 -2.63 8.09
N ASP A 28 2.32 -3.95 8.09
CA ASP A 28 2.02 -4.77 9.27
C ASP A 28 3.05 -4.55 10.39
N ALA A 29 4.33 -4.37 10.04
CA ALA A 29 5.37 -4.00 10.99
C ALA A 29 5.11 -2.61 11.60
N HIS A 30 4.67 -1.64 10.80
CA HIS A 30 4.35 -0.30 11.27
C HIS A 30 3.13 -0.29 12.21
N VAL A 31 2.04 -0.96 11.81
CA VAL A 31 0.83 -1.11 12.63
C VAL A 31 1.13 -1.81 13.96
N ALA A 32 2.07 -2.75 13.97
CA ALA A 32 2.50 -3.41 15.19
C ALA A 32 3.53 -2.62 16.03
N GLY A 33 3.84 -1.37 15.64
CA GLY A 33 4.80 -0.51 16.34
C GLY A 33 6.27 -0.95 16.19
N ARG A 34 6.57 -1.85 15.26
CA ARG A 34 7.93 -2.37 15.00
C ARG A 34 8.68 -1.60 13.91
N LEU A 35 7.98 -0.76 13.15
CA LEU A 35 8.55 0.07 12.10
C LEU A 35 8.03 1.51 12.24
N ALA A 36 8.93 2.48 12.24
CA ALA A 36 8.56 3.89 12.24
C ALA A 36 7.97 4.33 10.88
N ALA A 37 7.23 5.44 10.87
CA ALA A 37 6.53 5.90 9.67
C ALA A 37 7.47 6.22 8.51
N ASP A 38 8.64 6.80 8.79
CA ASP A 38 9.71 7.06 7.82
C ASP A 38 10.23 5.76 7.18
N GLY A 39 10.47 4.72 7.99
CA GLY A 39 10.88 3.40 7.50
C GLY A 39 9.82 2.74 6.62
N LEU A 40 8.54 2.84 6.99
CA LEU A 40 7.43 2.35 6.16
C LEU A 40 7.42 3.07 4.80
N VAL A 41 7.55 4.39 4.80
CA VAL A 41 7.51 5.21 3.60
C VAL A 41 8.68 4.90 2.67
N GLN A 42 9.89 4.71 3.20
CA GLN A 42 11.06 4.32 2.39
C GLN A 42 10.81 2.98 1.69
N VAL A 43 10.38 1.95 2.42
CA VAL A 43 10.10 0.63 1.82
C VAL A 43 9.04 0.73 0.73
N TRP A 44 8.00 1.54 0.92
CA TRP A 44 6.95 1.72 -0.07
C TRP A 44 7.44 2.45 -1.32
N ARG A 45 8.21 3.53 -1.19
CA ARG A 45 8.76 4.26 -2.35
C ARG A 45 9.75 3.38 -3.13
N ASP A 46 10.58 2.60 -2.46
CA ASP A 46 11.51 1.68 -3.09
C ASP A 46 10.80 0.55 -3.84
N ALA A 47 9.79 -0.07 -3.21
CA ALA A 47 9.00 -1.13 -3.84
C ALA A 47 8.17 -0.62 -5.02
N ALA A 48 7.76 0.66 -5.02
CA ALA A 48 6.95 1.25 -6.08
C ALA A 48 7.66 1.33 -7.43
N VAL A 49 9.00 1.35 -7.46
CA VAL A 49 9.79 1.35 -8.69
C VAL A 49 9.53 0.10 -9.54
N GLY A 50 9.22 -1.03 -8.90
CA GLY A 50 8.92 -2.30 -9.57
C GLY A 50 7.46 -2.51 -9.95
N LEU A 51 6.56 -1.58 -9.58
CA LEU A 51 5.13 -1.73 -9.84
C LEU A 51 4.76 -1.35 -11.27
N SER A 52 4.08 -2.27 -11.94
CA SER A 52 3.38 -2.02 -13.20
C SER A 52 1.89 -1.88 -12.90
N LEU A 53 1.48 -0.68 -12.47
CA LEU A 53 0.10 -0.32 -12.14
C LEU A 53 -0.33 0.92 -12.92
N PRO A 54 -1.64 1.15 -13.12
CA PRO A 54 -2.13 2.41 -13.69
C PRO A 54 -1.63 3.64 -12.89
N PRO A 55 -1.29 4.77 -13.54
CA PRO A 55 -0.67 5.94 -12.88
C PRO A 55 -1.43 6.48 -11.66
N VAL A 56 -2.76 6.32 -11.63
CA VAL A 56 -3.60 6.73 -10.51
C VAL A 56 -3.23 6.03 -9.20
N PHE A 57 -2.70 4.80 -9.25
CA PHE A 57 -2.24 4.08 -8.06
C PHE A 57 -1.04 4.77 -7.42
N GLY A 58 -0.06 5.19 -8.23
CA GLY A 58 1.12 5.91 -7.74
C GLY A 58 0.76 7.25 -7.09
N GLN A 59 -0.15 8.01 -7.70
CA GLN A 59 -0.65 9.27 -7.14
C GLN A 59 -1.36 9.06 -5.80
N ALA A 60 -2.26 8.08 -5.72
CA ALA A 60 -2.97 7.76 -4.49
C ALA A 60 -2.03 7.26 -3.39
N MET A 61 -1.02 6.46 -3.75
CA MET A 61 -0.02 5.96 -2.82
C MET A 61 0.77 7.12 -2.21
N GLU A 62 1.36 8.00 -3.03
CA GLU A 62 2.16 9.13 -2.54
C GLU A 62 1.37 10.10 -1.66
N GLU A 63 0.09 10.33 -1.97
CA GLU A 63 -0.79 11.13 -1.11
C GLU A 63 -0.95 10.50 0.28
N LEU A 64 -1.17 9.19 0.34
CA LEU A 64 -1.31 8.48 1.61
C LEU A 64 0.00 8.47 2.41
N LEU A 65 1.15 8.27 1.75
CA LEU A 65 2.46 8.30 2.39
C LEU A 65 2.77 9.68 2.97
N ARG A 66 2.48 10.77 2.24
CA ARG A 66 2.68 12.14 2.75
C ARG A 66 1.81 12.42 3.98
N ARG A 67 0.56 11.98 3.97
CA ARG A 67 -0.35 12.13 5.12
C ARG A 67 0.13 11.33 6.33
N LEU A 68 0.72 10.15 6.11
CA LEU A 68 1.34 9.35 7.16
C LEU A 68 2.54 10.10 7.78
N GLU A 69 3.46 10.61 6.96
CA GLU A 69 4.63 11.39 7.40
C GLU A 69 4.17 12.58 8.26
N MET A 70 3.16 13.33 7.81
CA MET A 70 2.59 14.43 8.59
C MET A 70 1.98 13.94 9.92
N SER A 71 1.23 12.85 9.90
CA SER A 71 0.61 12.29 11.12
C SER A 71 1.64 11.89 12.18
N ALA A 72 2.83 11.44 11.75
CA ALA A 72 3.93 11.08 12.65
C ALA A 72 4.61 12.32 13.26
N VAL A 73 4.73 13.41 12.51
CA VAL A 73 5.31 14.68 12.99
C VAL A 73 4.44 15.34 14.06
N PHE A 74 3.12 15.21 13.98
CA PHE A 74 2.18 15.84 14.90
C PHE A 74 1.66 14.94 16.02
N ALA A 75 2.29 13.79 16.28
CA ALA A 75 1.78 12.74 17.17
C ALA A 75 1.89 13.03 18.69
N GLN A 76 2.08 14.28 19.14
CA GLN A 76 2.42 14.59 20.53
C GLN A 76 1.25 14.51 21.54
N ASP A 77 -0.03 14.67 21.15
CA ASP A 77 -1.14 14.75 22.14
C ASP A 77 -2.51 14.24 21.65
N SER A 78 -2.61 13.06 21.00
CA SER A 78 -3.89 12.33 20.69
C SER A 78 -4.36 12.24 19.22
N CYS A 79 -3.43 12.12 18.25
CA CYS A 79 -3.79 11.86 16.84
C CYS A 79 -3.78 10.37 16.42
N SER A 80 -3.90 9.42 17.36
CA SER A 80 -3.99 7.99 17.01
C SER A 80 -5.12 7.72 16.00
N PHE A 81 -6.23 8.47 16.07
CA PHE A 81 -7.34 8.34 15.14
C PHE A 81 -6.97 8.71 13.69
N SER A 82 -6.20 9.79 13.46
CA SER A 82 -5.81 10.19 12.11
C SER A 82 -4.75 9.27 11.52
N SER A 83 -3.84 8.75 12.34
CA SER A 83 -2.84 7.76 11.94
C SER A 83 -3.49 6.42 11.54
N ASN A 84 -4.42 5.90 12.37
CA ASN A 84 -5.14 4.66 12.10
C ASN A 84 -5.93 4.73 10.77
N ALA A 85 -6.60 5.86 10.52
CA ALA A 85 -7.34 6.09 9.29
C ALA A 85 -6.45 6.06 8.03
N VAL A 86 -5.22 6.57 8.12
CA VAL A 86 -4.24 6.53 7.01
C VAL A 86 -3.75 5.10 6.78
N THR A 87 -3.39 4.36 7.83
CA THR A 87 -2.99 2.95 7.68
C THR A 87 -4.10 2.08 7.10
N ASP A 88 -5.36 2.33 7.43
CA ASP A 88 -6.49 1.59 6.84
C ASP A 88 -6.72 1.93 5.36
N GLN A 89 -6.42 3.17 4.94
CA GLN A 89 -6.43 3.54 3.53
C GLN A 89 -5.27 2.88 2.76
N LEU A 90 -4.08 2.76 3.37
CA LEU A 90 -2.95 2.03 2.80
C LEU A 90 -3.27 0.54 2.60
N LYS A 91 -3.94 -0.11 3.57
CA LYS A 91 -4.44 -1.49 3.42
C LYS A 91 -5.39 -1.62 2.22
N ARG A 92 -6.37 -0.74 2.12
CA ARG A 92 -7.33 -0.73 0.98
C ARG A 92 -6.64 -0.48 -0.35
N TRP A 93 -5.59 0.34 -0.38
CA TRP A 93 -4.79 0.55 -1.58
C TRP A 93 -4.10 -0.74 -2.01
N LEU A 94 -3.47 -1.48 -1.07
CA LEU A 94 -2.84 -2.77 -1.35
C LEU A 94 -3.84 -3.79 -1.89
N ASP A 95 -5.03 -3.88 -1.28
CA ASP A 95 -6.07 -4.82 -1.71
C ASP A 95 -6.52 -4.56 -3.14
N LYS A 96 -6.60 -3.28 -3.56
CA LYS A 96 -6.94 -2.90 -4.94
C LYS A 96 -5.78 -3.12 -5.90
N ALA A 97 -4.56 -2.81 -5.49
CA ALA A 97 -3.36 -2.98 -6.30
C ALA A 97 -3.09 -4.47 -6.60
N ALA A 98 -3.40 -5.36 -5.65
CA ALA A 98 -3.28 -6.81 -5.84
C ALA A 98 -4.31 -7.41 -6.82
N GLN A 99 -5.32 -6.63 -7.21
CA GLN A 99 -6.34 -7.03 -8.20
C GLN A 99 -5.99 -6.54 -9.63
N GLN A 100 -4.86 -5.85 -9.81
CA GLN A 100 -4.35 -5.39 -11.10
C GLN A 100 -3.35 -6.39 -11.69
#